data_AF-A0A6S7H226-F1
#
_entry.id   AF-A0A6S7H226-F1
#
_cell.length_a   1.000
_cell.length_b   1.000
_cell.length_c   1.000
_cell.angle_alpha   90.00
_cell.angle_beta   90.00
_cell.angle_gamma   90.00
#
_symmetry.space_group_name_H-M   'P 1'
#
loop_
_entity.id
_entity.type
_entity.pdbx_description
1 polymer ?
#
loop_
_entity_poly.entity_id
_entity_poly.type
_entity_poly.pdbx_seq_one_letter_code
_entity_poly.pdbx_strand_id
1 'polypeptide(L)'
;MVKHGMDVIRQAVTFLNLGQVPIITVDQPLFALAKMVQWKWPDSHGEKAYVVMLGGLHIEMALWSVLGDLLDGSGWTVALTEADVASSGVVDSFLKASHLTRTRHAHQVTALALHKLQRDAFSQYVDEASFSMWEEARK
;
A
#
# COMPACT_ATOMS: atom_id res chain seq x y z
N MET A 1 -0.85 -21.61 20.67
CA MET A 1 0.32 -20.79 20.27
C MET A 1 0.01 -19.29 20.37
N VAL A 2 -0.95 -18.74 19.61
CA VAL A 2 -1.26 -17.29 19.59
C VAL A 2 -1.60 -16.71 20.96
N LYS A 3 -2.52 -17.33 21.73
CA LYS A 3 -2.85 -16.89 23.09
C LYS A 3 -1.60 -16.77 23.99
N HIS A 4 -0.74 -17.78 23.98
CA HIS A 4 0.48 -17.76 24.78
C HIS A 4 1.42 -16.62 24.36
N GLY A 5 1.55 -16.35 23.06
CA GLY A 5 2.28 -15.19 22.57
C GLY A 5 1.70 -13.87 23.10
N MET A 6 0.36 -13.73 23.10
CA MET A 6 -0.30 -12.56 23.71
C MET A 6 -0.03 -12.46 25.21
N ASP A 7 -0.02 -13.57 25.95
CA ASP A 7 0.32 -13.60 27.38
C ASP A 7 1.75 -13.09 27.63
N VAL A 8 2.73 -13.54 26.84
CA VAL A 8 4.13 -13.11 26.94
C VAL A 8 4.29 -11.62 26.64
N ILE A 9 3.64 -11.12 25.57
CA ILE A 9 3.68 -9.70 25.22
C ILE A 9 3.04 -8.86 26.32
N ARG A 10 1.91 -9.29 26.88
CA ARG A 10 1.27 -8.62 28.02
C ARG A 10 2.19 -8.54 29.22
N GLN A 11 2.92 -9.61 29.55
CA GLN A 11 3.91 -9.58 30.63
C GLN A 11 5.03 -8.58 30.35
N ALA A 12 5.56 -8.55 29.11
CA ALA A 12 6.59 -7.59 28.71
C ALA A 12 6.10 -6.13 28.80
N VAL A 13 4.89 -5.86 28.28
CA VAL A 13 4.27 -4.52 28.36
C VAL A 13 4.03 -4.12 29.82
N THR A 14 3.55 -5.03 30.66
CA THR A 14 3.31 -4.76 32.09
C THR A 14 4.61 -4.43 32.83
N PHE A 15 5.69 -5.14 32.50
CA PHE A 15 7.02 -4.91 33.07
C PHE A 15 7.62 -3.57 32.63
N LEU A 16 7.52 -3.24 31.34
CA LEU A 16 8.10 -2.02 30.78
C LEU A 16 7.26 -0.77 31.05
N ASN A 17 5.92 -0.90 30.98
CA ASN A 17 4.95 0.20 31.03
C ASN A 17 3.68 -0.25 31.78
N LEU A 18 3.74 -0.24 33.11
CA LEU A 18 2.62 -0.66 33.95
C LEU A 18 1.34 0.13 33.62
N GLY A 19 0.24 -0.58 33.37
CA GLY A 19 -1.06 0.01 33.04
C GLY A 19 -1.28 0.32 31.56
N GLN A 20 -0.25 0.19 30.71
CA GLN A 20 -0.43 0.32 29.26
C GLN A 20 -1.17 -0.89 28.69
N VAL A 21 -2.18 -0.64 27.84
CA VAL A 21 -2.84 -1.69 27.06
C VAL A 21 -1.89 -2.20 25.98
N PRO A 22 -1.60 -3.52 25.89
CA PRO A 22 -0.77 -4.07 24.84
C PRO A 22 -1.40 -3.84 23.46
N ILE A 23 -0.56 -3.42 22.50
CA ILE A 23 -0.93 -3.28 21.09
C ILE A 23 -0.02 -4.19 20.28
N ILE A 24 -0.59 -5.04 19.43
CA ILE A 24 0.18 -5.88 18.50
C ILE A 24 -0.30 -5.68 17.07
N THR A 25 0.62 -5.79 16.13
CA THR A 25 0.34 -5.94 14.70
C THR A 25 0.69 -7.35 14.27
N VAL A 26 -0.25 -8.06 13.64
CA VAL A 26 -0.05 -9.45 13.21
C VAL A 26 -0.52 -9.63 11.77
N ASP A 27 0.06 -10.58 11.03
CA ASP A 27 -0.36 -10.91 9.66
C ASP A 27 -1.83 -11.38 9.61
N GLN A 28 -2.39 -11.52 8.41
CA GLN A 28 -3.81 -11.84 8.24
C GLN A 28 -4.22 -13.18 8.89
N PRO A 29 -3.48 -14.31 8.71
CA PRO A 29 -3.80 -15.55 9.42
C PRO A 29 -3.72 -15.42 10.94
N LEU A 30 -2.67 -14.80 11.47
CA LEU A 30 -2.50 -14.61 12.91
C LEU A 30 -3.51 -13.61 13.49
N PHE A 31 -3.94 -12.62 12.72
CA PHE A 31 -5.00 -11.69 13.10
C PHE A 31 -6.31 -12.44 13.33
N ALA A 32 -6.71 -13.31 12.41
CA ALA A 32 -7.90 -14.13 12.57
C ALA A 32 -7.82 -15.01 13.83
N LEU A 33 -6.67 -15.67 14.05
CA LEU A 33 -6.45 -16.46 15.26
C LEU A 33 -6.49 -15.60 16.53
N ALA A 34 -5.91 -14.41 16.51
CA ALA A 34 -5.91 -13.47 17.63
C ALA A 34 -7.33 -12.99 17.95
N LYS A 35 -8.14 -12.66 16.94
CA LYS A 35 -9.58 -12.32 17.13
C LYS A 35 -10.35 -13.46 17.77
N MET A 36 -10.12 -14.71 17.36
CA MET A 36 -10.72 -15.88 18.03
C MET A 36 -10.31 -15.98 19.51
N VAL A 37 -9.06 -15.64 19.85
CA VAL A 37 -8.62 -15.54 21.25
C VAL A 37 -9.39 -14.43 21.97
N GLN A 38 -9.52 -13.23 21.38
CA GLN A 38 -10.27 -12.13 22.01
C GLN A 38 -11.73 -12.49 22.27
N TRP A 39 -12.39 -13.19 21.33
CA TRP A 39 -13.79 -13.62 21.48
C TRP A 39 -13.96 -14.74 22.50
N LYS A 40 -12.99 -15.65 22.60
CA LYS A 40 -13.05 -16.77 23.55
C LYS A 40 -12.70 -16.37 24.99
N TRP A 41 -11.90 -15.32 25.18
CA TRP A 41 -11.47 -14.83 26.49
C TRP A 41 -11.63 -13.30 26.62
N PRO A 42 -12.86 -12.76 26.55
CA PRO A 42 -13.11 -11.33 26.49
C PRO A 42 -12.60 -10.56 27.71
N ASP A 43 -12.66 -11.15 28.91
CA ASP A 43 -12.24 -10.45 30.14
C ASP A 43 -10.73 -10.24 30.24
N SER A 44 -9.93 -11.14 29.65
CA SER A 44 -8.46 -11.10 29.75
C SER A 44 -7.76 -10.68 28.47
N HIS A 45 -8.37 -10.93 27.31
CA HIS A 45 -7.79 -10.70 25.98
C HIS A 45 -8.73 -9.91 25.05
N GLY A 46 -9.91 -9.53 25.52
CA GLY A 46 -10.85 -8.73 24.72
C GLY A 46 -10.29 -7.37 24.35
N GLU A 47 -11.02 -6.64 23.51
CA GLU A 47 -10.54 -5.40 22.88
C GLU A 47 -10.23 -4.27 23.88
N LYS A 48 -10.85 -4.29 25.07
CA LYS A 48 -10.53 -3.37 26.17
C LYS A 48 -9.22 -3.69 26.89
N ALA A 49 -8.82 -4.97 26.88
CA ALA A 49 -7.64 -5.47 27.57
C ALA A 49 -6.43 -5.61 26.63
N TYR A 50 -6.66 -5.68 25.32
CA TYR A 50 -5.64 -5.96 24.32
C TYR A 50 -6.06 -5.44 22.94
N VAL A 51 -5.23 -4.64 22.28
CA VAL A 51 -5.48 -4.17 20.92
C VAL A 51 -4.71 -5.04 19.92
N VAL A 52 -5.44 -5.64 18.98
CA VAL A 52 -4.87 -6.41 17.87
C VAL A 52 -5.17 -5.65 16.59
N MET A 53 -4.11 -5.31 15.85
CA MET A 53 -4.20 -4.63 14.56
C MET A 53 -3.75 -5.58 13.44
N LEU A 54 -4.43 -5.47 12.31
CA LEU A 54 -4.03 -6.18 11.10
C LEU A 54 -2.72 -5.57 10.59
N GLY A 55 -1.72 -6.40 10.35
CA GLY A 55 -0.40 -5.99 9.88
C GLY A 55 -0.50 -5.45 8.45
N GLY A 56 -0.35 -4.13 8.29
CA GLY A 56 -0.52 -3.45 7.01
C GLY A 56 0.47 -3.88 5.92
N LEU A 57 1.62 -4.46 6.30
CA LEU A 57 2.67 -4.86 5.36
C LEU A 57 2.18 -5.86 4.30
N HIS A 58 1.50 -6.94 4.71
CA HIS A 58 1.05 -7.96 3.77
C HIS A 58 -0.14 -7.50 2.92
N ILE A 59 -1.00 -6.63 3.48
CA ILE A 59 -2.07 -5.98 2.72
C ILE A 59 -1.45 -5.11 1.62
N GLU A 60 -0.42 -4.35 1.97
CA GLU A 60 0.29 -3.50 1.02
C GLU A 60 0.99 -4.35 -0.06
N MET A 61 1.67 -5.43 0.32
CA MET A 61 2.28 -6.36 -0.64
C MET A 61 1.24 -6.97 -1.59
N ALA A 62 0.08 -7.37 -1.07
CA ALA A 62 -1.01 -7.92 -1.89
C ALA A 62 -1.56 -6.87 -2.86
N LEU A 63 -1.76 -5.63 -2.40
CA LEU A 63 -2.18 -4.52 -3.25
C LEU A 63 -1.19 -4.28 -4.39
N TRP A 64 0.11 -4.19 -4.08
CA TRP A 64 1.13 -3.98 -5.10
C TRP A 64 1.25 -5.15 -6.07
N SER A 65 1.10 -6.39 -5.60
CA SER A 65 1.07 -7.56 -6.49
C SER A 65 -0.08 -7.48 -7.50
N VAL A 66 -1.29 -7.12 -7.06
CA VAL A 66 -2.44 -6.96 -7.96
C VAL A 66 -2.22 -5.83 -8.97
N LEU A 67 -1.60 -4.72 -8.52
CA LEU A 67 -1.23 -3.64 -9.44
C LEU A 67 -0.13 -4.06 -10.42
N GLY A 68 0.80 -4.90 -9.98
CA GLY A 68 1.80 -5.51 -10.85
C GLY A 68 1.17 -6.39 -11.92
N ASP A 69 0.23 -7.26 -11.56
CA ASP A 69 -0.52 -8.10 -12.52
C ASP A 69 -1.27 -7.25 -13.56
N LEU A 70 -1.83 -6.10 -13.15
CA LEU A 70 -2.49 -5.15 -14.06
C LEU A 70 -1.51 -4.48 -15.04
N LEU A 71 -0.28 -4.21 -14.58
CA LEU A 71 0.74 -3.53 -15.37
C LEU A 71 1.62 -4.48 -16.18
N ASP A 72 1.52 -5.79 -15.94
CA ASP A 72 2.27 -6.77 -16.70
C ASP A 72 1.87 -6.74 -18.18
N GLY A 73 2.87 -6.74 -19.07
CA GLY A 73 2.66 -6.59 -20.51
C GLY A 73 2.24 -5.18 -21.00
N SER A 74 2.01 -4.21 -20.11
CA SER A 74 1.62 -2.83 -20.51
C SER A 74 2.77 -1.98 -21.08
N GLY A 75 4.00 -2.49 -21.03
CA GLY A 75 5.21 -1.71 -21.33
C GLY A 75 5.71 -0.87 -20.15
N TRP A 76 5.06 -0.94 -18.98
CA TRP A 76 5.45 -0.19 -17.79
C TRP A 76 6.91 -0.43 -17.35
N THR A 77 7.36 -1.69 -17.31
CA THR A 77 8.74 -2.03 -16.93
C THR A 77 9.78 -1.49 -17.91
N VAL A 78 9.43 -1.46 -19.22
CA VAL A 78 10.26 -0.83 -20.26
C VAL A 78 10.34 0.67 -20.02
N ALA A 79 9.20 1.34 -19.81
CA ALA A 79 9.17 2.78 -19.55
C ALA A 79 10.01 3.17 -18.32
N LEU A 80 9.96 2.37 -17.24
CA LEU A 80 10.79 2.58 -16.05
C LEU A 80 12.30 2.38 -16.32
N THR A 81 12.65 1.42 -17.17
CA THR A 81 14.03 1.13 -17.54
C THR A 81 14.60 2.26 -18.40
N GLU A 82 13.87 2.68 -19.43
CA GLU A 82 14.29 3.76 -20.35
C GLU A 82 14.35 5.12 -19.65
N ALA A 83 13.51 5.34 -18.63
CA ALA A 83 13.54 6.55 -17.81
C ALA A 83 14.61 6.52 -16.68
N ASP A 84 15.44 5.48 -16.61
CA ASP A 84 16.49 5.27 -15.60
C ASP A 84 15.94 5.30 -14.14
N VAL A 85 14.68 4.90 -13.95
CA VAL A 85 14.07 4.80 -12.60
C VAL A 85 14.62 3.58 -11.87
N ALA A 86 14.87 2.50 -12.59
CA ALA A 86 15.55 1.31 -12.12
C ALA A 86 16.16 0.55 -13.30
N SER A 87 17.16 -0.30 -13.02
CA SER A 87 17.77 -1.13 -14.06
C SER A 87 16.82 -2.24 -14.54
N SER A 88 17.07 -2.74 -15.75
CA SER A 88 16.32 -3.86 -16.35
C SER A 88 16.26 -5.10 -15.45
N GLY A 89 17.32 -5.38 -14.69
CA GLY A 89 17.36 -6.49 -13.73
C GLY A 89 16.54 -6.29 -12.46
N VAL A 90 16.00 -5.08 -12.23
CA VAL A 90 15.25 -4.72 -11.01
C VAL A 90 13.77 -4.43 -11.31
N VAL A 91 13.43 -3.89 -12.48
CA VAL A 91 12.04 -3.49 -12.79
C VAL A 91 11.03 -4.63 -12.69
N ASP A 92 11.41 -5.85 -13.09
CA ASP A 92 10.53 -7.03 -12.98
C ASP A 92 10.18 -7.38 -11.53
N SER A 93 11.03 -6.98 -10.58
CA SER A 93 10.77 -7.17 -9.14
C SER A 93 9.64 -6.27 -8.63
N PHE A 94 9.33 -5.18 -9.34
CA PHE A 94 8.26 -4.26 -8.97
C PHE A 94 6.89 -4.83 -9.31
N LEU A 95 6.77 -5.63 -10.38
CA LEU A 95 5.54 -6.36 -10.69
C LEU A 95 5.17 -7.35 -9.56
N LYS A 96 6.18 -7.95 -8.91
CA LYS A 96 5.96 -8.94 -7.84
C LYS A 96 6.02 -8.34 -6.43
N ALA A 97 6.20 -7.03 -6.31
CA ALA A 97 6.39 -6.33 -5.05
C ALA A 97 7.48 -6.93 -4.12
N SER A 98 8.50 -7.58 -4.68
CA SER A 98 9.56 -8.25 -3.92
C SER A 98 10.40 -7.28 -3.08
N HIS A 99 10.47 -6.02 -3.50
CA HIS A 99 11.13 -4.93 -2.79
C HIS A 99 10.14 -3.79 -2.56
N LEU A 100 9.39 -3.86 -1.46
CA LEU A 100 8.26 -2.95 -1.19
C LEU A 100 8.61 -1.46 -1.33
N THR A 101 9.69 -0.99 -0.69
CA THR A 101 10.07 0.42 -0.74
C THR A 101 10.36 0.91 -2.15
N ARG A 102 11.08 0.09 -2.94
CA ARG A 102 11.42 0.43 -4.33
C ARG A 102 10.20 0.35 -5.24
N THR A 103 9.36 -0.66 -5.03
CA THR A 103 8.08 -0.84 -5.74
C THR A 103 7.16 0.36 -5.52
N ARG A 104 7.00 0.78 -4.25
CA ARG A 104 6.22 1.97 -3.88
C ARG A 104 6.76 3.22 -4.58
N HIS A 105 8.08 3.42 -4.58
CA HIS A 105 8.69 4.56 -5.26
C HIS A 105 8.41 4.55 -6.77
N ALA A 106 8.57 3.42 -7.44
CA ALA A 106 8.30 3.28 -8.87
C ALA A 106 6.83 3.61 -9.21
N HIS A 107 5.87 3.11 -8.43
CA HIS A 107 4.46 3.45 -8.61
C HIS A 107 4.16 4.94 -8.34
N GLN A 108 4.79 5.55 -7.34
CA GLN A 108 4.65 7.00 -7.06
C GLN A 108 5.16 7.85 -8.23
N VAL A 109 6.34 7.54 -8.75
CA VAL A 109 6.92 8.22 -9.92
C VAL A 109 6.00 8.08 -11.13
N THR A 110 5.49 6.86 -11.36
CA THR A 110 4.55 6.57 -12.45
C THR A 110 3.27 7.39 -12.32
N ALA A 111 2.65 7.41 -11.13
CA ALA A 111 1.42 8.16 -10.89
C ALA A 111 1.61 9.67 -11.09
N LEU A 112 2.73 10.24 -10.61
CA LEU A 112 3.06 11.65 -10.81
C LEU A 112 3.30 11.98 -12.29
N ALA A 113 4.03 11.13 -13.01
CA ALA A 113 4.28 11.30 -14.44
C ALA A 113 2.97 11.27 -15.24
N LEU A 114 2.11 10.28 -14.99
CA LEU A 114 0.80 10.17 -15.66
C LEU A 114 -0.10 11.36 -15.32
N HIS A 115 -0.15 11.80 -14.06
CA HIS A 115 -0.94 12.95 -13.67
C HIS A 115 -0.47 14.24 -14.37
N LYS A 116 0.85 14.42 -14.48
CA LYS A 116 1.43 15.55 -15.22
C LYS A 116 1.03 15.51 -16.69
N LEU A 117 1.24 14.37 -17.36
CA LEU A 117 0.87 14.19 -18.78
C LEU A 117 -0.64 14.43 -19.00
N GLN A 118 -1.48 13.92 -18.10
CA GLN A 118 -2.92 14.14 -18.16
C GLN A 118 -3.28 15.62 -18.04
N ARG A 119 -2.63 16.34 -17.10
CA ARG A 119 -2.85 17.78 -16.92
C ARG A 119 -2.38 18.60 -18.12
N ASP A 120 -1.23 18.25 -18.68
CA ASP A 120 -0.68 18.92 -19.86
C ASP A 120 -1.61 18.72 -21.07
N ALA A 121 -2.08 17.48 -21.30
CA ALA A 121 -3.05 17.17 -22.35
C ALA A 121 -4.40 17.89 -22.14
N PHE A 122 -4.89 17.97 -20.90
CA PHE A 122 -6.11 18.70 -20.59
C PHE A 122 -5.97 20.19 -20.89
N SER A 123 -4.82 20.79 -20.55
CA SER A 123 -4.58 22.21 -20.79
C SER A 123 -4.54 22.52 -22.29
N GLN A 124 -3.86 21.68 -23.08
CA GLN A 124 -3.84 21.78 -24.54
C GLN A 124 -5.24 21.67 -25.15
N TYR A 125 -6.05 20.72 -24.68
CA TYR A 125 -7.43 20.58 -25.12
C TYR A 125 -8.27 21.83 -24.85
N VAL A 126 -8.13 22.43 -23.66
CA VAL A 126 -8.85 23.66 -23.30
C VAL A 126 -8.41 24.82 -24.21
N ASP A 127 -7.11 24.95 -24.49
CA ASP A 127 -6.59 25.99 -25.37
C ASP A 127 -7.11 25.81 -26.81
N GLU A 128 -7.06 24.59 -27.36
CA GLU A 128 -7.60 24.27 -28.69
C GLU A 128 -9.12 24.48 -28.79
N ALA A 129 -9.87 24.05 -27.77
CA ALA A 129 -11.32 24.26 -27.70
C ALA A 129 -11.65 25.76 -27.63
N SER A 130 -10.90 26.53 -26.84
CA SER A 130 -11.10 27.98 -26.74
C SER A 130 -10.78 28.71 -28.06
N PHE A 131 -9.74 28.27 -28.78
CA PHE A 131 -9.36 28.81 -30.08
C PHE A 131 -10.40 28.50 -31.16
N SER A 132 -10.86 27.25 -31.24
CA SER A 132 -11.88 26.83 -32.21
C SER A 132 -13.21 27.57 -31.99
N MET A 133 -13.64 27.74 -30.74
CA MET A 133 -14.82 28.55 -30.40
C MET A 133 -14.66 30.03 -30.81
N TRP A 134 -13.46 30.60 -30.66
CA TRP A 134 -13.18 31.97 -31.09
C TRP A 134 -13.18 32.13 -32.62
N GLU A 135 -12.68 31.15 -33.36
CA GLU A 135 -12.75 31.15 -34.84
C GLU A 135 -14.20 31.09 -35.35
N GLU A 136 -15.06 30.28 -34.73
CA GLU A 136 -16.48 30.17 -35.11
C GLU A 136 -17.25 31.48 -34.86
N ALA A 137 -16.98 32.17 -33.76
CA ALA A 137 -17.63 33.46 -33.45
C ALA A 137 -17.25 34.59 -34.43
N ARG A 138 -16.25 34.37 -35.30
CA ARG A 138 -15.73 35.35 -36.25
C ARG A 138 -16.24 35.19 -37.68
N LYS A 139 -16.97 34.11 -37.96
CA LYS A 139 -17.64 33.85 -39.25
C LYS A 139 -19.05 34.43 -39.24
#